data_AF-A0AAP3EM87-F1
#
_entry.id   AF-A0AAP3EM87-F1
#
_cell.length_a   1.000
_cell.length_b   1.000
_cell.length_c   1.000
_cell.angle_alpha   90.00
_cell.angle_beta   90.00
_cell.angle_gamma   90.00
#
_symmetry.space_group_name_H-M   'P 1'
#
loop_
_entity.id
_entity.type
_entity.pdbx_description
1 polymer ?
#
loop_
_entity_poly.entity_id
_entity_poly.type
_entity_poly.pdbx_seq_one_letter_code
_entity_poly.pdbx_strand_id
1 'polypeptide(L)' 'EIAVSGCVPAKQFSWHPVLRAVGNVKNQGAALIQPVC' A
#
# COMPACT_ATOMS: atom_id res chain seq x y z
N GLU A 1 16.03 21.06 2.17
CA GLU A 1 15.14 21.37 1.02
C GLU A 1 15.02 20.23 -0.02
N ILE A 2 15.32 18.96 0.32
CA ILE A 2 15.24 17.82 -0.62
C ILE A 2 13.90 17.07 -0.48
N ALA A 3 13.40 16.93 0.75
CA ALA A 3 12.14 16.24 1.00
C ALA A 3 10.92 16.95 0.38
N VAL A 4 10.97 18.28 0.24
CA VAL A 4 9.85 19.05 -0.34
C VAL A 4 9.80 18.93 -1.86
N SER A 5 10.96 18.93 -2.53
CA SER A 5 11.04 18.82 -4.00
C SER A 5 10.89 17.37 -4.50
N GLY A 6 11.24 16.37 -3.69
CA GLY A 6 11.15 14.96 -4.05
C GLY A 6 9.90 14.22 -3.57
N CYS A 7 9.04 14.86 -2.75
CA CYS A 7 7.87 14.19 -2.19
C CYS A 7 6.65 14.32 -3.12
N VAL A 8 5.97 13.19 -3.32
CA VAL A 8 4.68 13.14 -4.01
C VAL A 8 3.57 13.42 -2.98
N PRO A 9 2.66 14.38 -3.23
CA PRO A 9 1.55 14.67 -2.33
C PRO A 9 0.64 13.45 -2.11
N ALA A 10 0.19 13.25 -0.87
CA ALA A 10 -0.70 12.13 -0.49
C ALA A 10 -1.97 12.03 -1.37
N LYS A 11 -2.49 13.17 -1.83
CA LYS A 11 -3.67 13.26 -2.71
C LYS A 11 -3.49 12.62 -4.08
N GLN A 12 -2.25 12.33 -4.50
CA GLN A 12 -1.96 11.65 -5.76
C GLN A 12 -1.99 10.12 -5.62
N PHE A 13 -2.14 9.60 -4.39
CA PHE A 13 -2.23 8.17 -4.13
C PHE A 13 -3.68 7.74 -3.90
N SER A 14 -3.98 6.49 -4.27
CA SER A 14 -5.21 5.80 -3.93
C SER A 14 -4.90 4.66 -2.97
N TRP A 15 -5.83 4.34 -2.07
CA TRP A 15 -5.70 3.25 -1.11
C TRP A 15 -7.03 2.50 -0.95
N HIS A 16 -6.93 1.22 -0.62
CA HIS A 16 -8.06 0.33 -0.36
C HIS A 16 -7.70 -0.66 0.75
N PRO A 17 -8.69 -1.19 1.50
CA PRO A 17 -8.43 -2.22 2.51
C PRO A 17 -7.98 -3.53 1.85
N VAL A 18 -7.09 -4.25 2.53
CA VAL A 18 -6.58 -5.58 2.13
C VAL A 18 -6.76 -6.61 3.24
N LEU A 19 -6.61 -7.89 2.92
CA LEU A 19 -6.75 -8.98 3.88
C LEU A 19 -5.68 -8.91 4.98
N ARG A 20 -6.06 -9.20 6.23
CA ARG A 20 -5.11 -9.26 7.38
C ARG A 20 -3.97 -10.26 7.17
N ALA A 21 -4.13 -11.22 6.26
CA ALA A 21 -3.09 -12.18 5.89
C ALA A 21 -1.78 -11.50 5.46
N VAL A 22 -1.82 -10.25 4.97
CA VAL A 22 -0.63 -9.47 4.60
C VAL A 22 0.33 -9.25 5.77
N GLY A 23 -0.17 -9.27 7.02
CA GLY A 23 0.67 -9.07 8.21
C GLY A 23 1.64 -10.22 8.49
N ASN A 24 1.44 -11.39 7.88
CA ASN A 24 2.36 -12.51 7.97
C ASN A 24 3.30 -12.55 6.76
N VAL A 25 4.58 -12.25 6.96
CA VAL A 25 5.62 -12.18 5.92
C VAL A 25 5.82 -13.47 5.13
N LYS A 26 5.36 -14.62 5.64
CA LYS A 26 5.40 -15.89 4.93
C LYS A 26 4.43 -15.92 3.74
N ASN A 27 3.40 -15.08 3.75
CA ASN A 27 2.47 -14.94 2.64
C ASN A 27 3.08 -13.99 1.60
N GLN A 28 3.19 -14.43 0.35
CA GLN A 28 3.80 -13.68 -0.77
C GLN A 28 2.92 -13.65 -2.03
N GLY A 29 1.66 -14.08 -1.92
CA GLY A 29 0.74 -14.17 -3.06
C GLY A 29 0.19 -12.81 -3.49
N ALA A 30 -0.21 -12.70 -4.76
CA ALA A 30 -0.81 -11.48 -5.33
C ALA A 30 -2.13 -11.04 -4.63
N ALA A 31 -2.81 -11.97 -3.94
CA ALA A 31 -4.03 -11.67 -3.17
C ALA A 31 -3.82 -10.65 -2.05
N LEU A 32 -2.57 -10.42 -1.60
CA LEU A 32 -2.27 -9.52 -0.49
C LEU A 32 -2.44 -8.03 -0.82
N ILE A 33 -2.48 -7.68 -2.11
CA ILE A 33 -2.73 -6.31 -2.58
C ILE A 33 -4.13 -6.15 -3.19
N GLN A 34 -4.89 -7.23 -3.29
CA GLN A 34 -6.24 -7.17 -3.82
C GLN A 34 -7.19 -6.51 -2.79
N PRO A 35 -8.16 -5.71 -3.25
CA PRO A 35 -9.18 -5.14 -2.36
C PRO A 35 -9.97 -6.24 -1.65
N VAL A 36 -10.31 -6.02 -0.39
CA VAL A 36 -11.33 -6.82 0.29
C VAL A 36 -12.70 -6.20 0.00
N CYS A 37 -13.58 -6.96 -0.62
CA CYS A 37 -15.00 -6.61 -0.75
C CYS A 37 -15.72 -6.76 0.59
#